data_AF-A0A1I3GIS5-F1
#
_entry.id   AF-A0A1I3GIS5-F1
#
_cell.length_a   1.000
_cell.length_b   1.000
_cell.length_c   1.000
_cell.angle_alpha   90.00
_cell.angle_beta   90.00
_cell.angle_gamma   90.00
#
_symmetry.space_group_name_H-M   'P 1'
#
loop_
_entity.id
_entity.type
_entity.pdbx_description
1 polymer ?
#
loop_
_entity_poly.entity_id
_entity_poly.type
_entity_poly.pdbx_seq_one_letter_code
_entity_poly.pdbx_strand_id
1 'polypeptide(L)'
;MSEPNFLDAFGLSVNEVINMQSLAHAQTFSDKGRLARFATAQRTREAGAYIAQQLWECRQILSKVGIYKRVYLIQQEQVTQPTWEQILERIYDEPVATRNGTIWLLFHACLQAERDFSLDVCPAHSREDVLTGRLLEGIKAACTIWAEASSSYLNRIKNTLEISSIDLTVGGGEQETGGDFALILDIKENASSLEDSEPDITTLTGERRGDAFVPLVFQAKRYVGSNADISQKHDTRGYQFNSLRQVNCASNYIFYENDKEHISTPALPMVKPVSACKAIETSRVTGVFSESVDFATYILRAANGFSDIPAARTREDALNMILANTSPSNVSRLTILGNTSDLSAKYRDALRQLQTEIKEGIRQESPQDDLSDDTRLSSFEP
;
A
#
# COMPACT_ATOMS: atom_id res chain seq x y z
N MET A 1 -25.28 18.89 -33.00
CA MET A 1 -24.31 18.16 -32.16
C MET A 1 -24.06 19.04 -30.96
N SER A 2 -24.34 18.58 -29.75
CA SER A 2 -24.00 19.31 -28.52
C SER A 2 -22.48 19.38 -28.41
N GLU A 3 -21.93 20.55 -28.07
CA GLU A 3 -20.52 20.68 -27.75
C GLU A 3 -20.19 19.77 -26.55
N PRO A 4 -19.11 18.98 -26.60
CA PRO A 4 -18.71 18.15 -25.47
C PRO A 4 -18.41 19.06 -24.28
N ASN A 5 -19.09 18.83 -23.16
CA ASN A 5 -18.85 19.58 -21.94
C ASN A 5 -17.68 18.94 -21.16
N PHE A 6 -17.08 19.67 -20.21
CA PHE A 6 -15.90 19.22 -19.47
C PHE A 6 -16.10 17.86 -18.74
N LEU A 7 -17.31 17.61 -18.22
CA LEU A 7 -17.70 16.34 -17.63
C LEU A 7 -17.66 15.19 -18.65
N ASP A 8 -18.07 15.45 -19.89
CA ASP A 8 -18.08 14.46 -20.97
C ASP A 8 -16.65 14.07 -21.39
N ALA A 9 -15.67 14.95 -21.16
CA ALA A 9 -14.28 14.74 -21.56
C ALA A 9 -13.41 14.09 -20.48
N PHE A 10 -13.70 14.34 -19.19
CA PHE A 10 -12.83 13.97 -18.08
C PHE A 10 -13.51 13.19 -16.95
N GLY A 11 -14.82 12.92 -17.07
CA GLY A 11 -15.59 12.24 -16.01
C GLY A 11 -15.76 13.03 -14.71
N LEU A 12 -15.22 14.25 -14.65
CA LEU A 12 -15.26 15.20 -13.55
C LEU A 12 -15.83 16.52 -14.03
N SER A 13 -16.68 17.15 -13.23
CA SER A 13 -17.11 18.52 -13.48
C SER A 13 -16.01 19.51 -13.08
N VAL A 14 -16.03 20.72 -13.66
CA VAL A 14 -15.08 21.79 -13.32
C VAL A 14 -15.10 22.10 -11.81
N ASN A 15 -16.28 22.13 -11.20
CA ASN A 15 -16.41 22.38 -9.76
C ASN A 15 -15.79 21.26 -8.92
N GLU A 16 -15.93 19.99 -9.33
CA GLU A 16 -15.28 18.87 -8.63
C GLU A 16 -13.76 18.99 -8.71
N VAL A 17 -13.22 19.31 -9.89
CA VAL A 17 -11.77 19.52 -10.05
C VAL A 17 -11.28 20.66 -9.15
N ILE A 18 -11.94 21.82 -9.18
CA ILE A 18 -11.56 22.99 -8.35
C ILE A 18 -11.61 22.66 -6.86
N ASN A 19 -12.66 21.98 -6.40
CA ASN A 19 -12.82 21.62 -4.99
C ASN A 19 -11.73 20.64 -4.54
N MET A 20 -11.45 19.61 -5.34
CA MET A 20 -10.41 18.62 -5.06
C MET A 20 -9.01 19.26 -5.06
N GLN A 21 -8.71 20.12 -6.03
CA GLN A 21 -7.45 20.87 -6.09
C GLN A 21 -7.29 21.81 -4.89
N SER A 22 -8.34 22.54 -4.53
CA SER A 22 -8.32 23.43 -3.36
C SER A 22 -8.01 22.65 -2.09
N LEU A 23 -8.62 21.46 -1.92
CA LEU A 23 -8.32 20.58 -0.80
C LEU A 23 -6.88 20.04 -0.86
N ALA A 24 -6.38 19.66 -2.04
CA ALA A 24 -4.99 19.24 -2.21
C ALA A 24 -4.01 20.35 -1.84
N HIS A 25 -4.28 21.59 -2.21
CA HIS A 25 -3.45 22.72 -1.81
C HIS A 25 -3.47 22.96 -0.30
N ALA A 26 -4.63 22.83 0.35
CA ALA A 26 -4.74 22.98 1.79
C ALA A 26 -4.08 21.83 2.57
N GLN A 27 -4.23 20.59 2.10
CA GLN A 27 -3.86 19.39 2.86
C GLN A 27 -2.57 18.72 2.41
N THR A 28 -2.16 18.84 1.15
CA THR A 28 -0.96 18.19 0.62
C THR A 28 0.15 19.19 0.34
N PHE A 29 -0.19 20.33 -0.27
CA PHE A 29 0.79 21.33 -0.73
C PHE A 29 0.95 22.54 0.19
N SER A 30 0.32 22.51 1.37
CA SER A 30 0.52 23.54 2.38
C SER A 30 1.95 23.54 2.94
N ASP A 31 2.32 24.62 3.63
CA ASP A 31 3.63 24.75 4.26
C ASP A 31 3.95 23.55 5.18
N LYS A 32 2.94 23.01 5.87
CA LYS A 32 3.07 21.81 6.69
C LYS A 32 3.48 20.58 5.86
N GLY A 33 2.84 20.39 4.70
CA GLY A 33 3.16 19.29 3.78
C GLY A 33 4.55 19.42 3.18
N ARG A 34 4.89 20.64 2.72
CA ARG A 34 6.22 20.96 2.19
C ARG A 34 7.31 20.76 3.24
N LEU A 35 7.07 21.18 4.48
CA LEU A 35 8.00 21.00 5.60
C LEU A 35 8.28 19.51 5.86
N ALA A 36 7.25 18.67 5.92
CA ALA A 36 7.42 17.23 6.17
C ALA A 36 8.24 16.54 5.06
N ARG A 37 7.94 16.84 3.79
CA ARG A 37 8.70 16.31 2.64
C ARG A 37 10.12 16.84 2.61
N PHE A 38 10.32 18.12 2.89
CA PHE A 38 11.64 18.73 2.97
C PHE A 38 12.49 18.11 4.08
N ALA A 39 11.93 17.96 5.29
CA ALA A 39 12.62 17.33 6.42
C ALA A 39 13.04 15.89 6.09
N THR A 40 12.19 15.14 5.40
CA THR A 40 12.48 13.78 4.92
C THR A 40 13.57 13.78 3.85
N ALA A 41 13.44 14.62 2.82
CA ALA A 41 14.40 14.72 1.73
C ALA A 41 15.80 15.16 2.19
N GLN A 42 15.89 15.88 3.32
CA GLN A 42 17.16 16.30 3.90
C GLN A 42 17.88 15.23 4.72
N ARG A 43 17.23 14.11 5.04
CA ARG A 43 17.86 13.04 5.84
C ARG A 43 19.05 12.41 5.15
N THR A 44 19.01 12.30 3.82
CA THR A 44 20.16 11.92 2.99
C THR A 44 20.14 12.70 1.68
N ARG A 45 21.28 12.82 1.00
CA ARG A 45 21.35 13.51 -0.31
C ARG A 45 20.47 12.87 -1.38
N GLU A 46 20.17 11.58 -1.24
CA GLU A 46 19.52 10.77 -2.26
C GLU A 46 18.04 10.49 -1.97
N ALA A 47 17.58 10.63 -0.73
CA ALA A 47 16.21 10.26 -0.33
C ALA A 47 15.14 10.92 -1.21
N GLY A 48 15.19 12.25 -1.34
CA GLY A 48 14.22 12.99 -2.15
C GLY A 48 14.31 12.65 -3.64
N ALA A 49 15.53 12.43 -4.16
CA ALA A 49 15.74 12.07 -5.57
C ALA A 49 15.24 10.66 -5.89
N TYR A 50 15.47 9.70 -4.99
CA TYR A 50 14.98 8.33 -5.12
C TYR A 50 13.45 8.28 -5.06
N ILE A 51 12.82 8.96 -4.11
CA ILE A 51 11.35 9.07 -4.04
C ILE A 51 10.79 9.69 -5.32
N ALA A 52 11.40 10.77 -5.81
CA ALA A 52 11.01 11.41 -7.06
C ALA A 52 11.10 10.44 -8.25
N GLN A 53 12.20 9.69 -8.36
CA GLN A 53 12.35 8.66 -9.39
C GLN A 53 11.24 7.61 -9.29
N GLN A 54 10.93 7.14 -8.09
CA GLN A 54 9.89 6.13 -7.87
C GLN A 54 8.49 6.64 -8.25
N LEU A 55 8.15 7.90 -7.94
CA LEU A 55 6.93 8.55 -8.42
C LEU A 55 6.91 8.73 -9.94
N TRP A 56 8.05 9.02 -10.55
CA TRP A 56 8.19 9.17 -12.00
C TRP A 56 7.96 7.86 -12.77
N GLU A 57 8.27 6.73 -12.15
CA GLU A 57 8.06 5.40 -12.70
C GLU A 57 6.58 4.96 -12.66
N CYS A 58 5.73 5.62 -11.87
CA CYS A 58 4.28 5.37 -11.78
C CYS A 58 3.51 5.87 -13.03
N ARG A 59 3.86 5.36 -14.22
CA ARG A 59 3.26 5.80 -15.48
C ARG A 59 1.88 5.19 -15.78
N GLN A 60 1.57 4.02 -15.22
CA GLN A 60 0.35 3.28 -15.59
C GLN A 60 -0.91 3.96 -15.05
N ILE A 61 -0.75 4.71 -13.95
CA ILE A 61 -1.83 5.47 -13.32
C ILE A 61 -2.12 6.82 -13.99
N LEU A 62 -1.24 7.31 -14.87
CA LEU A 62 -1.35 8.65 -15.47
C LEU A 62 -2.35 8.67 -16.64
N SER A 63 -3.22 9.67 -16.66
CA SER A 63 -4.09 9.96 -17.82
C SER A 63 -3.28 10.59 -18.95
N LYS A 64 -3.92 10.90 -20.09
CA LYS A 64 -3.35 11.76 -21.14
C LYS A 64 -2.81 13.06 -20.57
N VAL A 65 -3.60 13.74 -19.74
CA VAL A 65 -3.22 15.01 -19.13
C VAL A 65 -1.97 14.83 -18.27
N GLY A 66 -1.91 13.76 -17.47
CA GLY A 66 -0.72 13.44 -16.68
C GLY A 66 0.52 13.17 -17.53
N ILE A 67 0.37 12.44 -18.63
CA ILE A 67 1.46 12.19 -19.59
C ILE A 67 1.91 13.50 -20.28
N TYR A 68 0.99 14.37 -20.67
CA TYR A 68 1.34 15.67 -21.23
C TYR A 68 2.09 16.55 -20.23
N LYS A 69 1.63 16.62 -18.97
CA LYS A 69 2.32 17.32 -17.88
C LYS A 69 3.74 16.78 -17.67
N ARG A 70 3.89 15.45 -17.70
CA ARG A 70 5.19 14.79 -17.61
C ARG A 70 6.11 15.19 -18.77
N VAL A 71 5.63 15.13 -20.02
CA VAL A 71 6.41 15.52 -21.21
C VAL A 71 6.78 17.00 -21.18
N TYR A 72 5.83 17.86 -20.77
CA TYR A 72 6.05 19.29 -20.62
C TYR A 72 7.16 19.59 -19.61
N LEU A 73 7.17 18.90 -18.47
CA LEU A 73 8.20 19.05 -17.43
C LEU A 73 9.60 18.71 -17.96
N ILE A 74 9.73 17.67 -18.79
CA ILE A 74 11.00 17.31 -19.44
C ILE A 74 11.43 18.37 -20.47
N GLN A 75 10.51 18.81 -21.32
CA GLN A 75 10.83 19.62 -22.50
C GLN A 75 11.07 21.09 -22.18
N GLN A 76 10.23 21.70 -21.34
CA GLN A 76 10.24 23.15 -21.13
C GLN A 76 11.18 23.56 -20.00
N GLU A 77 11.23 22.77 -18.92
CA GLU A 77 12.08 23.11 -17.77
C GLU A 77 13.52 22.59 -17.92
N GLN A 78 13.81 21.81 -18.98
CA GLN A 78 15.10 21.10 -19.17
C GLN A 78 15.49 20.24 -17.95
N VAL A 79 14.48 19.84 -17.16
CA VAL A 79 14.66 19.08 -15.93
C VAL A 79 14.80 17.62 -16.33
N THR A 80 16.04 17.13 -16.35
CA THR A 80 16.33 15.72 -16.60
C THR A 80 15.96 14.84 -15.41
N GLN A 81 15.94 15.40 -14.20
CA GLN A 81 15.57 14.73 -12.95
C GLN A 81 14.71 15.66 -12.10
N PRO A 82 13.37 15.57 -12.19
CA PRO A 82 12.50 16.43 -11.40
C PRO A 82 12.57 16.06 -9.93
N THR A 83 12.53 17.08 -9.08
CA THR A 83 12.49 16.89 -7.62
C THR A 83 11.14 16.31 -7.19
N TRP A 84 11.10 15.75 -5.98
CA TRP A 84 9.87 15.20 -5.41
C TRP A 84 8.73 16.23 -5.43
N GLU A 85 9.00 17.47 -5.02
CA GLU A 85 8.00 18.54 -5.01
C GLU A 85 7.52 18.89 -6.42
N GLN A 86 8.42 19.01 -7.39
CA GLN A 86 8.05 19.29 -8.79
C GLN A 86 7.13 18.21 -9.37
N ILE A 87 7.38 16.94 -9.07
CA ILE A 87 6.50 15.86 -9.56
C ILE A 87 5.11 15.98 -8.93
N LEU A 88 5.03 16.19 -7.62
CA LEU A 88 3.73 16.29 -6.95
C LEU A 88 2.96 17.53 -7.43
N GLU A 89 3.59 18.70 -7.49
CA GLU A 89 2.94 19.96 -7.85
C GLU A 89 2.63 20.12 -9.34
N ARG A 90 3.34 19.43 -10.23
CA ARG A 90 3.16 19.60 -11.68
C ARG A 90 2.42 18.46 -12.34
N ILE A 91 2.35 17.30 -11.69
CA ILE A 91 1.66 16.12 -12.23
C ILE A 91 0.48 15.77 -11.35
N TYR A 92 0.70 15.57 -10.05
CA TYR A 92 -0.32 15.04 -9.15
C TYR A 92 -1.16 16.12 -8.45
N ASP A 93 -1.03 17.39 -8.81
CA ASP A 93 -1.81 18.49 -8.24
C ASP A 93 -3.27 18.48 -8.68
N GLU A 94 -3.59 17.81 -9.79
CA GLU A 94 -4.92 17.78 -10.37
C GLU A 94 -5.46 16.35 -10.54
N PRO A 95 -6.74 16.09 -10.18
CA PRO A 95 -7.31 14.75 -10.29
C PRO A 95 -7.33 14.22 -11.72
N VAL A 96 -7.51 15.12 -12.71
CA VAL A 96 -7.56 14.78 -14.14
C VAL A 96 -6.23 14.26 -14.69
N ALA A 97 -5.11 14.43 -13.98
CA ALA A 97 -3.81 13.88 -14.39
C ALA A 97 -3.68 12.36 -14.14
N THR A 98 -4.66 11.78 -13.47
CA THR A 98 -4.69 10.37 -13.05
C THR A 98 -5.89 9.71 -13.70
N ARG A 99 -5.71 8.49 -14.21
CA ARG A 99 -6.76 7.73 -14.91
C ARG A 99 -7.94 7.40 -14.02
N ASN A 100 -7.65 7.14 -12.75
CA ASN A 100 -8.64 6.75 -11.76
C ASN A 100 -8.63 7.82 -10.67
N GLY A 101 -9.66 8.66 -10.65
CA GLY A 101 -9.80 9.72 -9.66
C GLY A 101 -9.83 9.16 -8.24
N THR A 102 -10.27 7.93 -8.01
CA THR A 102 -10.20 7.33 -6.67
C THR A 102 -8.77 6.96 -6.25
N ILE A 103 -7.89 6.55 -7.18
CA ILE A 103 -6.46 6.36 -6.88
C ILE A 103 -5.83 7.71 -6.49
N TRP A 104 -6.20 8.79 -7.19
CA TRP A 104 -5.74 10.14 -6.85
C TRP A 104 -6.19 10.55 -5.44
N LEU A 105 -7.47 10.39 -5.12
CA LEU A 105 -8.01 10.68 -3.79
C LEU A 105 -7.31 9.88 -2.70
N LEU A 106 -7.06 8.59 -2.97
CA LEU A 106 -6.37 7.71 -2.05
C LEU A 106 -4.92 8.18 -1.80
N PHE A 107 -4.21 8.52 -2.87
CA PHE A 107 -2.84 9.01 -2.79
C PHE A 107 -2.75 10.29 -1.93
N HIS A 108 -3.65 11.24 -2.16
CA HIS A 108 -3.69 12.47 -1.36
C HIS A 108 -4.14 12.25 0.09
N ALA A 109 -5.05 11.31 0.35
CA ALA A 109 -5.39 10.92 1.70
C ALA A 109 -4.17 10.32 2.43
N CYS A 110 -3.37 9.49 1.76
CA CYS A 110 -2.12 8.97 2.31
C CYS A 110 -1.10 10.08 2.56
N LEU A 111 -0.87 11.00 1.61
CA LEU A 111 0.05 12.14 1.77
C LEU A 111 -0.33 13.03 2.96
N GLN A 112 -1.62 13.30 3.14
CA GLN A 112 -2.11 14.06 4.29
C GLN A 112 -1.86 13.30 5.60
N ALA A 113 -2.23 12.01 5.64
CA ALA A 113 -2.14 11.19 6.84
C ALA A 113 -0.68 10.99 7.29
N GLU A 114 0.23 10.72 6.37
CA GLU A 114 1.65 10.53 6.71
C GLU A 114 2.30 11.82 7.19
N ARG A 115 1.92 12.98 6.62
CA ARG A 115 2.36 14.31 7.08
C ARG A 115 1.91 14.56 8.51
N ASP A 116 0.62 14.38 8.79
CA ASP A 116 0.05 14.62 10.12
C ASP A 116 0.62 13.65 11.13
N PHE A 117 0.78 12.38 10.77
CA PHE A 117 1.43 11.38 11.61
C PHE A 117 2.89 11.76 11.94
N SER A 118 3.66 12.18 10.93
CA SER A 118 5.06 12.57 11.10
C SER A 118 5.23 13.78 12.01
N LEU A 119 4.36 14.78 11.89
CA LEU A 119 4.52 16.05 12.59
C LEU A 119 3.76 16.14 13.91
N ASP A 120 2.66 15.39 14.07
CA ASP A 120 1.79 15.49 15.24
C ASP A 120 1.89 14.26 16.17
N VAL A 121 2.35 13.11 15.65
CA VAL A 121 2.42 11.85 16.42
C VAL A 121 3.85 11.42 16.71
N CYS A 122 4.70 11.31 15.67
CA CYS A 122 6.08 10.86 15.80
C CYS A 122 6.98 11.67 16.75
N PRO A 123 6.74 12.98 17.03
CA PRO A 123 7.59 13.71 17.96
C PRO A 123 7.53 13.23 19.41
N ALA A 124 6.50 12.47 19.80
CA ALA A 124 6.35 11.91 21.14
C ALA A 124 6.75 10.44 21.18
N HIS A 125 7.58 10.05 22.14
CA HIS A 125 7.99 8.65 22.32
C HIS A 125 6.78 7.72 22.40
N SER A 126 6.76 6.69 21.56
CA SER A 126 5.70 5.70 21.53
C SER A 126 6.24 4.32 21.17
N ARG A 127 5.45 3.28 21.42
CA ARG A 127 5.75 1.93 20.95
C ARG A 127 5.33 1.75 19.48
N GLU A 128 5.90 0.76 18.81
CA GLU A 128 5.64 0.45 17.40
C GLU A 128 4.15 0.18 17.11
N ASP A 129 3.50 -0.63 17.94
CA ASP A 129 2.07 -0.95 17.86
C ASP A 129 1.18 0.29 17.95
N VAL A 130 1.50 1.20 18.89
CA VAL A 130 0.77 2.45 19.09
C VAL A 130 0.94 3.37 17.88
N LEU A 131 2.18 3.50 17.37
CA LEU A 131 2.49 4.31 16.19
C LEU A 131 1.75 3.79 14.95
N THR A 132 1.78 2.48 14.70
CA THR A 132 1.03 1.86 13.61
C THR A 132 -0.48 2.13 13.76
N GLY A 133 -1.04 1.95 14.96
CA GLY A 133 -2.44 2.27 15.23
C GLY A 133 -2.80 3.72 14.88
N ARG A 134 -1.96 4.68 15.30
CA ARG A 134 -2.15 6.11 15.01
C ARG A 134 -2.02 6.46 13.53
N LEU A 135 -1.08 5.84 12.81
CA LEU A 135 -0.97 6.02 11.36
C LEU A 135 -2.24 5.55 10.65
N LEU A 136 -2.74 4.36 10.98
CA LEU A 136 -3.96 3.80 10.39
C LEU A 136 -5.21 4.63 10.73
N GLU A 137 -5.30 5.16 11.95
CA GLU A 137 -6.34 6.13 12.35
C GLU A 137 -6.25 7.42 11.54
N GLY A 138 -5.04 7.95 11.32
CA GLY A 138 -4.79 9.12 10.49
C GLY A 138 -5.22 8.90 9.04
N ILE A 139 -4.88 7.74 8.44
CA ILE A 139 -5.31 7.37 7.10
C ILE A 139 -6.84 7.30 7.02
N LYS A 140 -7.50 6.75 8.05
CA LYS A 140 -8.96 6.72 8.14
C LYS A 140 -9.59 8.10 8.16
N ALA A 141 -9.08 8.98 9.03
CA ALA A 141 -9.58 10.34 9.14
C ALA A 141 -9.37 11.11 7.82
N ALA A 142 -8.21 10.97 7.18
CA ALA A 142 -7.94 11.58 5.89
C ALA A 142 -8.90 11.04 4.81
N CYS A 143 -9.08 9.72 4.70
CA CYS A 143 -10.02 9.13 3.74
C CYS A 143 -11.43 9.69 3.90
N THR A 144 -11.93 9.86 5.15
CA THR A 144 -13.23 10.48 5.40
C THR A 144 -13.30 11.91 4.86
N ILE A 145 -12.30 12.75 5.16
CA ILE A 145 -12.24 14.15 4.68
C ILE A 145 -12.29 14.20 3.14
N TRP A 146 -11.46 13.37 2.48
CA TRP A 146 -11.39 13.31 1.03
C TRP A 146 -12.66 12.75 0.39
N ALA A 147 -13.29 11.76 1.03
CA ALA A 147 -14.56 11.19 0.59
C ALA A 147 -15.71 12.21 0.67
N GLU A 148 -15.79 12.97 1.76
CA GLU A 148 -16.80 14.01 1.96
C GLU A 148 -16.68 15.12 0.90
N ALA A 149 -15.46 15.64 0.71
CA ALA A 149 -15.17 16.68 -0.28
C ALA A 149 -15.42 16.22 -1.72
N SER A 150 -15.32 14.91 -1.98
CA SER A 150 -15.46 14.29 -3.29
C SER A 150 -16.78 13.53 -3.47
N SER A 151 -17.73 13.73 -2.56
CA SER A 151 -18.96 12.93 -2.47
C SER A 151 -19.79 12.96 -3.76
N SER A 152 -19.89 14.12 -4.43
CA SER A 152 -20.57 14.26 -5.73
C SER A 152 -19.98 13.31 -6.78
N TYR A 153 -18.65 13.30 -6.91
CA TYR A 153 -17.93 12.43 -7.85
C TYR A 153 -18.09 10.97 -7.48
N LEU A 154 -17.80 10.61 -6.23
CA LEU A 154 -17.85 9.23 -5.73
C LEU A 154 -19.25 8.61 -5.89
N ASN A 155 -20.30 9.37 -5.56
CA ASN A 155 -21.69 8.94 -5.73
C ASN A 155 -22.03 8.69 -7.20
N ARG A 156 -21.56 9.55 -8.13
CA ARG A 156 -21.82 9.40 -9.56
C ARG A 156 -21.22 8.11 -10.11
N ILE A 157 -19.97 7.81 -9.74
CA ILE A 157 -19.28 6.60 -10.20
C ILE A 157 -19.59 5.36 -9.35
N LYS A 158 -20.47 5.49 -8.33
CA LYS A 158 -20.85 4.43 -7.38
C LYS A 158 -19.63 3.79 -6.69
N ASN A 159 -18.64 4.60 -6.34
CA ASN A 159 -17.49 4.19 -5.54
C ASN A 159 -17.56 4.80 -4.15
N THR A 160 -16.77 4.24 -3.25
CA THR A 160 -16.51 4.80 -1.93
C THR A 160 -15.02 5.11 -1.80
N LEU A 161 -14.61 5.68 -0.66
CA LEU A 161 -13.22 5.68 -0.22
C LEU A 161 -13.27 5.26 1.25
N GLU A 162 -12.90 4.02 1.54
CA GLU A 162 -13.06 3.43 2.87
C GLU A 162 -11.76 2.77 3.32
N ILE A 163 -11.49 2.90 4.62
CA ILE A 163 -10.55 2.03 5.31
C ILE A 163 -11.30 1.20 6.35
N SER A 164 -11.18 -0.10 6.20
CA SER A 164 -11.68 -1.10 7.13
C SER A 164 -10.51 -1.69 7.92
N SER A 165 -10.80 -2.16 9.12
CA SER A 165 -9.86 -2.99 9.88
C SER A 165 -10.60 -4.19 10.44
N ILE A 166 -10.03 -5.36 10.18
CA ILE A 166 -10.46 -6.64 10.71
C ILE A 166 -9.37 -7.08 11.68
N ASP A 167 -9.76 -7.30 12.93
CA ASP A 167 -8.90 -7.95 13.91
C ASP A 167 -8.78 -9.43 13.53
N LEU A 168 -7.55 -9.87 13.30
CA LEU A 168 -7.22 -11.24 12.95
C LEU A 168 -6.72 -12.03 14.18
N THR A 169 -6.55 -11.39 15.34
CA THR A 169 -6.23 -12.09 16.58
C THR A 169 -7.42 -12.92 17.08
N VAL A 170 -7.32 -14.23 16.97
CA VAL A 170 -8.23 -15.14 17.66
C VAL A 170 -7.84 -15.15 19.15
N GLY A 171 -8.40 -14.24 19.95
CA GLY A 171 -8.32 -14.32 21.43
C GLY A 171 -7.49 -13.26 22.17
N GLY A 172 -7.16 -12.11 21.57
CA GLY A 172 -6.67 -10.94 22.34
C GLY A 172 -5.24 -11.01 22.87
N GLY A 173 -4.36 -11.78 22.24
CA GLY A 173 -2.92 -11.83 22.55
C GLY A 173 -2.08 -11.28 21.41
N GLU A 174 -1.28 -10.26 21.69
CA GLU A 174 -0.27 -9.70 20.78
C GLU A 174 1.01 -10.53 20.91
N GLN A 175 1.17 -11.62 20.17
CA GLN A 175 2.46 -12.16 19.72
C GLN A 175 2.19 -13.04 18.50
N GLU A 176 3.22 -13.22 17.66
CA GLU A 176 3.41 -14.34 16.71
C GLU A 176 3.47 -14.00 15.22
N THR A 177 3.47 -12.72 14.82
CA THR A 177 3.52 -12.32 13.41
C THR A 177 4.90 -11.77 13.05
N GLY A 178 5.39 -12.07 11.84
CA GLY A 178 6.61 -11.45 11.31
C GLY A 178 6.38 -10.05 10.73
N GLY A 179 5.11 -9.63 10.61
CA GLY A 179 4.67 -8.28 10.23
C GLY A 179 3.58 -7.79 11.17
N ASP A 180 3.65 -6.54 11.61
CA ASP A 180 2.75 -5.94 12.60
C ASP A 180 1.33 -5.71 12.06
N PHE A 181 1.17 -5.52 10.75
CA PHE A 181 -0.14 -5.45 10.11
C PHE A 181 -0.08 -5.85 8.63
N ALA A 182 -1.21 -6.32 8.11
CA ALA A 182 -1.42 -6.50 6.68
C ALA A 182 -2.34 -5.40 6.14
N LEU A 183 -2.09 -4.96 4.92
CA LEU A 183 -2.91 -4.00 4.19
C LEU A 183 -3.32 -4.64 2.85
N ILE A 184 -4.60 -4.63 2.51
CA ILE A 184 -5.06 -4.97 1.16
C ILE A 184 -5.53 -3.69 0.49
N LEU A 185 -4.96 -3.37 -0.68
CA LEU A 185 -5.55 -2.37 -1.56
C LEU A 185 -6.65 -3.04 -2.40
N ASP A 186 -7.91 -2.70 -2.13
CA ASP A 186 -9.07 -3.17 -2.90
C ASP A 186 -9.45 -2.05 -3.89
N ILE A 187 -8.77 -2.03 -5.03
CA ILE A 187 -8.93 -1.01 -6.06
C ILE A 187 -9.81 -1.58 -7.15
N LYS A 188 -11.05 -1.14 -7.16
CA LYS A 188 -11.96 -1.33 -8.27
C LYS A 188 -11.59 -0.35 -9.38
N GLU A 189 -11.05 -0.87 -10.48
CA GLU A 189 -10.89 -0.11 -11.71
C GLU A 189 -12.22 -0.18 -12.46
N ASN A 190 -13.20 0.62 -12.00
CA ASN A 190 -14.47 0.72 -12.69
C ASN A 190 -14.24 1.10 -14.16
N ALA A 191 -14.58 0.19 -15.08
CA ALA A 191 -14.81 0.52 -16.49
C ALA A 191 -16.17 1.21 -16.71
N SER A 192 -16.75 1.81 -15.66
CA SER A 192 -18.18 2.15 -15.59
C SER A 192 -18.56 3.40 -16.35
N SER A 193 -17.61 4.19 -16.87
CA SER A 193 -17.91 5.14 -17.92
C SER A 193 -17.03 4.83 -19.15
N LEU A 194 -17.69 4.66 -20.29
CA LEU A 194 -17.07 4.81 -21.61
C LEU A 194 -16.39 6.20 -21.76
N GLU A 195 -16.66 7.12 -20.83
CA GLU A 195 -16.23 8.52 -20.76
C GLU A 195 -14.90 8.72 -20.00
N ASP A 196 -14.55 7.85 -19.04
CA ASP A 196 -13.20 7.77 -18.41
C ASP A 196 -12.23 6.97 -19.30
N SER A 197 -12.74 6.43 -20.40
CA SER A 197 -11.99 5.66 -21.39
C SER A 197 -11.45 6.60 -22.45
N GLU A 198 -10.42 7.35 -22.07
CA GLU A 198 -9.59 8.07 -23.04
C GLU A 198 -9.13 7.08 -24.13
N PRO A 199 -9.31 7.39 -25.44
CA PRO A 199 -8.93 6.48 -26.50
C PRO A 199 -7.45 6.08 -26.40
N ASP A 200 -7.20 4.78 -26.51
CA ASP A 200 -5.95 4.03 -26.27
C ASP A 200 -4.65 4.86 -26.36
N ILE A 201 -4.10 5.22 -25.20
CA ILE A 201 -2.66 5.46 -25.02
C ILE A 201 -2.00 4.22 -24.39
N THR A 202 -2.50 3.04 -24.71
CA THR A 202 -1.93 1.76 -24.27
C THR A 202 -0.44 1.66 -24.58
N THR A 203 0.02 2.27 -25.68
CA THR A 203 1.45 2.32 -26.06
C THR A 203 2.34 3.06 -25.06
N LEU A 204 1.90 4.14 -24.40
CA LEU A 204 2.75 4.92 -23.47
C LEU A 204 2.57 4.53 -22.00
N THR A 205 1.46 3.87 -21.67
CA THR A 205 1.01 3.68 -20.29
C THR A 205 0.75 2.22 -19.93
N GLY A 206 0.66 1.32 -20.91
CA GLY A 206 0.25 -0.07 -20.71
C GLY A 206 -1.27 -0.26 -20.77
N GLU A 207 -1.68 -1.53 -20.81
CA GLU A 207 -3.07 -1.94 -20.70
C GLU A 207 -3.64 -1.63 -19.31
N ARG A 208 -4.97 -1.48 -19.22
CA ARG A 208 -5.65 -1.38 -17.93
C ARG A 208 -5.48 -2.67 -17.16
N ARG A 209 -5.20 -2.57 -15.86
CA ARG A 209 -4.97 -3.73 -15.00
C ARG A 209 -6.27 -4.43 -14.62
N GLY A 210 -7.39 -3.70 -14.64
CA GLY A 210 -8.66 -4.16 -14.10
C GLY A 210 -8.68 -4.06 -12.58
N ASP A 211 -9.74 -4.59 -11.96
CA ASP A 211 -9.84 -4.64 -10.51
C ASP A 211 -8.59 -5.31 -9.90
N ALA A 212 -7.99 -4.63 -8.92
CA ALA A 212 -6.73 -5.04 -8.31
C ALA A 212 -6.90 -5.21 -6.81
N PHE A 213 -6.56 -6.41 -6.32
CA PHE A 213 -6.47 -6.73 -4.90
C PHE A 213 -5.00 -6.87 -4.54
N VAL A 214 -4.39 -5.87 -3.92
CA VAL A 214 -2.94 -5.86 -3.67
C VAL A 214 -2.66 -6.16 -2.20
N PRO A 215 -2.28 -7.40 -1.85
CA PRO A 215 -1.88 -7.74 -0.49
C PRO A 215 -0.48 -7.20 -0.17
N LEU A 216 -0.36 -6.50 0.95
CA LEU A 216 0.86 -5.90 1.46
C LEU A 216 1.03 -6.30 2.92
N VAL A 217 2.24 -6.73 3.32
CA VAL A 217 2.58 -7.03 4.71
C VAL A 217 3.64 -6.05 5.17
N PHE A 218 3.44 -5.46 6.35
CA PHE A 218 4.35 -4.48 6.92
C PHE A 218 4.83 -4.94 8.30
N GLN A 219 6.14 -4.88 8.52
CA GLN A 219 6.74 -4.92 9.84
C GLN A 219 7.17 -3.51 10.22
N ALA A 220 6.57 -2.95 11.26
CA ALA A 220 6.96 -1.66 11.76
C ALA A 220 8.26 -1.77 12.56
N LYS A 221 9.09 -0.72 12.44
CA LYS A 221 10.30 -0.52 13.22
C LYS A 221 10.48 0.94 13.54
N ARG A 222 10.88 1.25 14.76
CA ARG A 222 11.36 2.59 15.11
C ARG A 222 12.83 2.72 14.78
N TYR A 223 13.24 3.95 14.48
CA TYR A 223 14.64 4.28 14.28
C TYR A 223 14.95 5.70 14.74
N VAL A 224 16.25 5.94 14.89
CA VAL A 224 16.85 7.26 15.13
C VAL A 224 18.07 7.38 14.23
N GLY A 225 18.26 8.55 13.61
CA GLY A 225 19.34 8.75 12.66
C GLY A 225 19.03 8.12 11.30
N SER A 226 19.80 7.14 10.86
CA SER A 226 19.69 6.60 9.49
C SER A 226 19.59 5.08 9.39
N ASN A 227 19.70 4.36 10.50
CA ASN A 227 19.67 2.90 10.53
C ASN A 227 18.59 2.39 11.47
N ALA A 228 17.93 1.30 11.08
CA ALA A 228 16.98 0.58 11.90
C ALA A 228 17.49 -0.85 12.15
N ASP A 229 17.23 -1.38 13.36
CA ASP A 229 17.46 -2.79 13.68
C ASP A 229 16.31 -3.62 13.13
N ILE A 230 16.63 -4.65 12.33
CA ILE A 230 15.66 -5.57 11.74
C ILE A 230 15.83 -7.00 12.28
N SER A 231 16.64 -7.19 13.32
CA SER A 231 17.07 -8.50 13.83
C SER A 231 16.16 -9.10 14.90
N GLN A 232 14.90 -8.67 14.99
CA GLN A 232 13.93 -9.24 15.90
C GLN A 232 13.78 -10.76 15.67
N LYS A 233 13.93 -11.50 16.75
CA LYS A 233 13.99 -12.97 16.77
C LYS A 233 12.99 -13.52 17.77
N HIS A 234 12.24 -14.53 17.34
CA HIS A 234 11.42 -15.38 18.21
C HIS A 234 12.20 -16.63 18.61
N ASP A 235 12.04 -17.09 19.86
CA ASP A 235 12.81 -18.20 20.41
C ASP A 235 12.65 -19.51 19.62
N THR A 236 11.43 -19.79 19.16
CA THR A 236 11.11 -21.04 18.47
C THR A 236 11.11 -20.95 16.94
N ARG A 237 10.88 -19.77 16.37
CA ARG A 237 10.66 -19.58 14.91
C ARG A 237 11.84 -18.92 14.20
N GLY A 238 12.80 -18.40 14.96
CA GLY A 238 13.95 -17.68 14.41
C GLY A 238 13.62 -16.23 14.09
N TYR A 239 14.35 -15.67 13.11
CA TYR A 239 14.27 -14.25 12.79
C TYR A 239 13.03 -13.90 11.97
N GLN A 240 12.32 -12.83 12.34
CA GLN A 240 11.11 -12.37 11.64
C GLN A 240 11.37 -12.06 10.16
N PHE A 241 12.54 -11.50 9.85
CA PHE A 241 12.97 -11.24 8.47
C PHE A 241 12.89 -12.48 7.57
N ASN A 242 13.25 -13.66 8.08
CA ASN A 242 13.21 -14.89 7.30
C ASN A 242 11.77 -15.29 6.97
N SER A 243 10.83 -15.08 7.91
CA SER A 243 9.40 -15.28 7.67
C SER A 243 8.85 -14.27 6.66
N LEU A 244 9.19 -12.99 6.79
CA LEU A 244 8.76 -11.95 5.86
C LEU A 244 9.20 -12.21 4.41
N ARG A 245 10.39 -12.76 4.20
CA ARG A 245 10.92 -13.09 2.86
C ARG A 245 10.20 -14.25 2.17
N GLN A 246 9.50 -15.07 2.94
CA GLN A 246 8.82 -16.26 2.43
C GLN A 246 7.37 -15.98 2.07
N VAL A 247 6.83 -14.79 2.36
CA VAL A 247 5.42 -14.48 2.07
C VAL A 247 5.18 -14.38 0.56
N ASN A 248 4.03 -14.86 0.11
CA ASN A 248 3.63 -14.85 -1.32
C ASN A 248 3.10 -13.48 -1.79
N CYS A 249 3.33 -12.40 -1.03
CA CYS A 249 2.93 -11.05 -1.36
C CYS A 249 4.06 -10.05 -1.07
N ALA A 250 3.86 -8.77 -1.38
CA ALA A 250 4.86 -7.75 -1.10
C ALA A 250 5.02 -7.58 0.42
N SER A 251 6.21 -7.91 0.92
CA SER A 251 6.58 -7.75 2.33
C SER A 251 7.57 -6.61 2.50
N ASN A 252 7.31 -5.78 3.50
CA ASN A 252 8.01 -4.51 3.69
C ASN A 252 8.31 -4.25 5.16
N TYR A 253 9.35 -3.48 5.40
CA TYR A 253 9.46 -2.73 6.65
C TYR A 253 8.83 -1.35 6.48
N ILE A 254 8.16 -0.87 7.52
CA ILE A 254 7.77 0.53 7.65
C ILE A 254 8.49 1.14 8.85
N PHE A 255 9.18 2.25 8.63
CA PHE A 255 10.06 2.87 9.60
C PHE A 255 9.46 4.17 10.13
N TYR A 256 9.45 4.32 11.46
CA TYR A 256 9.00 5.54 12.14
C TYR A 256 10.18 6.20 12.86
N GLU A 257 10.47 7.47 12.53
CA GLU A 257 11.51 8.21 13.23
C GLU A 257 10.97 8.64 14.60
N ASN A 258 11.33 7.90 15.65
CA ASN A 258 10.78 8.07 16.98
C ASN A 258 11.78 7.65 18.05
N ASP A 259 12.21 8.60 18.88
CA ASP A 259 13.14 8.38 19.99
C ASP A 259 12.44 8.58 21.34
N LYS A 260 13.18 8.35 22.43
CA LYS A 260 12.82 8.78 23.79
C LYS A 260 12.86 10.30 23.91
N GLU A 261 13.79 10.95 23.21
CA GLU A 261 13.85 12.40 23.09
C GLU A 261 12.92 12.92 21.99
N HIS A 262 12.47 14.17 22.16
CA HIS A 262 11.60 14.81 21.19
C HIS A 262 12.33 15.11 19.88
N ILE A 263 11.78 14.64 18.76
CA ILE A 263 12.28 14.94 17.42
C ILE A 263 11.36 15.99 16.81
N SER A 264 11.87 17.21 16.59
CA SER A 264 11.06 18.36 16.20
C SER A 264 10.44 18.25 14.80
N THR A 265 11.15 17.60 13.88
CA THR A 265 10.70 17.42 12.49
C THR A 265 11.03 16.00 12.05
N PRO A 266 10.30 14.98 12.53
CA PRO A 266 10.49 13.60 12.11
C PRO A 266 10.31 13.47 10.60
N ALA A 267 11.01 12.52 10.00
CA ALA A 267 10.80 12.11 8.63
C ALA A 267 9.46 11.37 8.49
N LEU A 268 8.89 11.45 7.29
CA LEU A 268 7.70 10.70 6.91
C LEU A 268 7.94 9.19 7.08
N PRO A 269 6.90 8.40 7.37
CA PRO A 269 6.99 6.94 7.41
C PRO A 269 7.65 6.38 6.16
N MET A 270 8.82 5.76 6.32
CA MET A 270 9.59 5.22 5.21
C MET A 270 9.30 3.73 5.02
N VAL A 271 8.94 3.32 3.82
CA VAL A 271 8.69 1.93 3.44
C VAL A 271 9.87 1.38 2.65
N LYS A 272 10.38 0.23 3.08
CA LYS A 272 11.45 -0.50 2.42
C LYS A 272 11.03 -1.94 2.11
N PRO A 273 11.11 -2.39 0.85
CA PRO A 273 10.91 -3.79 0.52
C PRO A 273 11.92 -4.68 1.26
N VAL A 274 11.46 -5.82 1.78
CA VAL A 274 12.34 -6.77 2.47
C VAL A 274 13.41 -7.31 1.51
N SER A 275 13.13 -7.37 0.21
CA SER A 275 14.09 -7.71 -0.85
C SER A 275 15.28 -6.75 -0.96
N ALA A 276 15.11 -5.48 -0.56
CA ALA A 276 16.17 -4.47 -0.54
C ALA A 276 16.99 -4.48 0.77
N CYS A 277 16.67 -5.36 1.71
CA CYS A 277 17.43 -5.55 2.94
C CYS A 277 18.45 -6.70 2.77
N LYS A 278 19.66 -6.50 3.30
CA LYS A 278 20.65 -7.58 3.40
C LYS A 278 20.15 -8.67 4.33
N ALA A 279 20.55 -9.91 4.08
CA ALA A 279 20.25 -11.03 4.96
C ALA A 279 20.74 -10.76 6.39
N ILE A 280 19.98 -11.18 7.41
CA ILE A 280 20.29 -10.92 8.82
C ILE A 280 21.65 -11.49 9.23
N GLU A 281 22.04 -12.62 8.64
CA GLU A 281 23.34 -13.26 8.84
C GLU A 281 24.49 -12.36 8.38
N THR A 282 24.22 -11.44 7.45
CA THR A 282 25.17 -10.44 6.95
C THR A 282 25.08 -9.12 7.69
N SER A 283 23.86 -8.63 7.95
CA SER A 283 23.62 -7.36 8.64
C SER A 283 22.32 -7.39 9.42
N ARG A 284 22.40 -7.04 10.71
CA ARG A 284 21.23 -6.90 11.59
C ARG A 284 20.55 -5.54 11.48
N VAL A 285 21.22 -4.59 10.84
CA VAL A 285 20.73 -3.23 10.63
C VAL A 285 20.56 -2.94 9.13
N THR A 286 19.62 -2.06 8.81
CA THR A 286 19.39 -1.58 7.44
C THR A 286 19.33 -0.06 7.41
N GLY A 287 19.82 0.53 6.31
CA GLY A 287 19.67 1.96 6.06
C GLY A 287 18.21 2.27 5.74
N VAL A 288 17.62 3.20 6.48
CA VAL A 288 16.20 3.54 6.41
C VAL A 288 15.85 4.32 5.14
N PHE A 289 16.77 5.15 4.63
CA PHE A 289 16.50 6.01 3.46
C PHE A 289 17.03 5.45 2.14
N SER A 290 17.96 4.49 2.20
CA SER A 290 18.46 3.80 1.01
C SER A 290 17.43 2.81 0.50
N GLU A 291 17.01 2.94 -0.76
CA GLU A 291 16.03 2.06 -1.42
C GLU A 291 14.65 2.06 -0.75
N SER A 292 14.30 3.15 -0.07
CA SER A 292 13.01 3.33 0.61
C SER A 292 12.26 4.52 0.03
N VAL A 293 10.94 4.45 0.07
CA VAL A 293 10.05 5.56 -0.30
C VAL A 293 9.15 5.93 0.87
N ASP A 294 8.54 7.11 0.85
CA ASP A 294 7.45 7.43 1.79
C ASP A 294 6.25 6.48 1.57
N PHE A 295 5.40 6.38 2.60
CA PHE A 295 4.24 5.49 2.58
C PHE A 295 3.28 5.80 1.43
N ALA A 296 2.94 7.07 1.20
CA ALA A 296 2.02 7.46 0.13
C ALA A 296 2.56 7.07 -1.25
N THR A 297 3.84 7.32 -1.54
CA THR A 297 4.51 6.88 -2.76
C THR A 297 4.50 5.36 -2.88
N TYR A 298 4.72 4.62 -1.79
CA TYR A 298 4.65 3.16 -1.81
C TYR A 298 3.24 2.66 -2.19
N ILE A 299 2.19 3.24 -1.62
CA ILE A 299 0.79 2.90 -1.97
C ILE A 299 0.50 3.21 -3.43
N LEU A 300 0.99 4.34 -3.96
CA LEU A 300 0.84 4.68 -5.36
C LEU A 300 1.55 3.69 -6.28
N ARG A 301 2.76 3.23 -5.91
CA ARG A 301 3.46 2.16 -6.64
C ARG A 301 2.67 0.85 -6.62
N ALA A 302 2.11 0.47 -5.47
CA ALA A 302 1.30 -0.73 -5.36
C ALA A 302 0.04 -0.68 -6.27
N ALA A 303 -0.59 0.50 -6.34
CA ALA A 303 -1.68 0.75 -7.28
C ALA A 303 -1.22 0.70 -8.76
N ASN A 304 -0.03 1.22 -9.06
CA ASN A 304 0.56 1.21 -10.41
C ASN A 304 0.90 -0.20 -10.94
N GLY A 305 0.97 -1.23 -10.09
CA GLY A 305 1.10 -2.61 -10.54
C GLY A 305 2.51 -3.03 -10.97
N PHE A 306 3.53 -2.60 -10.23
CA PHE A 306 4.89 -3.12 -10.43
C PHE A 306 4.95 -4.63 -10.15
N SER A 307 5.83 -5.34 -10.86
CA SER A 307 5.94 -6.80 -10.79
C SER A 307 6.44 -7.33 -9.44
N ASP A 308 7.19 -6.52 -8.69
CA ASP A 308 7.63 -6.80 -7.32
C ASP A 308 6.50 -6.61 -6.28
N ILE A 309 5.33 -6.08 -6.71
CA ILE A 309 4.14 -5.89 -5.88
C ILE A 309 2.94 -6.62 -6.52
N PRO A 310 2.87 -7.96 -6.37
CA PRO A 310 1.86 -8.77 -7.05
C PRO A 310 0.45 -8.45 -6.56
N ALA A 311 -0.52 -8.41 -7.48
CA ALA A 311 -1.95 -8.42 -7.14
C ALA A 311 -2.50 -9.85 -7.17
N ALA A 312 -3.47 -10.08 -6.31
CA ALA A 312 -4.33 -11.24 -6.34
C ALA A 312 -5.46 -11.05 -7.36
N ARG A 313 -6.05 -12.17 -7.80
CA ARG A 313 -7.19 -12.17 -8.74
C ARG A 313 -8.52 -11.99 -8.03
N THR A 314 -8.60 -12.43 -6.78
CA THR A 314 -9.80 -12.39 -5.95
C THR A 314 -9.44 -11.90 -4.54
N ARG A 315 -10.46 -11.61 -3.72
CA ARG A 315 -10.26 -11.21 -2.31
C ARG A 315 -9.75 -12.38 -1.49
N GLU A 316 -10.25 -13.58 -1.78
CA GLU A 316 -9.85 -14.86 -1.20
C GLU A 316 -8.38 -15.15 -1.51
N ASP A 317 -7.97 -14.95 -2.77
CA ASP A 317 -6.55 -15.07 -3.16
C ASP A 317 -5.68 -14.05 -2.43
N ALA A 318 -6.15 -12.81 -2.25
CA ALA A 318 -5.38 -11.78 -1.53
C ALA A 318 -5.17 -12.17 -0.06
N LEU A 319 -6.23 -12.67 0.59
CA LEU A 319 -6.15 -13.21 1.94
C LEU A 319 -5.22 -14.42 1.99
N ASN A 320 -5.33 -15.34 1.02
CA ASN A 320 -4.48 -16.51 0.94
C ASN A 320 -3.01 -16.12 0.70
N MET A 321 -2.70 -15.10 -0.11
CA MET A 321 -1.32 -14.64 -0.29
C MET A 321 -0.70 -14.12 1.02
N ILE A 322 -1.49 -13.48 1.87
CA ILE A 322 -1.06 -13.06 3.22
C ILE A 322 -0.94 -14.27 4.16
N LEU A 323 -1.87 -15.23 4.07
CA LEU A 323 -2.02 -16.36 5.00
C LEU A 323 -1.25 -17.63 4.59
N ALA A 324 -0.76 -17.76 3.36
CA ALA A 324 -0.21 -19.00 2.81
C ALA A 324 1.01 -19.52 3.59
N ASN A 325 1.83 -18.61 4.12
CA ASN A 325 2.99 -18.93 4.95
C ASN A 325 2.83 -18.41 6.39
N THR A 326 1.59 -18.13 6.75
CA THR A 326 1.22 -17.41 7.96
C THR A 326 0.04 -18.15 8.57
N SER A 327 0.27 -18.98 9.60
CA SER A 327 -0.82 -19.52 10.43
C SER A 327 -1.84 -18.40 10.71
N PRO A 328 -3.17 -18.63 10.74
CA PRO A 328 -4.15 -17.56 10.98
C PRO A 328 -3.92 -16.72 12.25
N SER A 329 -3.12 -17.21 13.21
CA SER A 329 -2.56 -16.48 14.37
C SER A 329 -1.46 -15.45 14.03
N ASN A 330 -1.04 -15.48 12.77
CA ASN A 330 0.06 -14.88 12.04
C ASN A 330 -0.04 -13.42 11.57
N VAL A 331 -1.22 -12.82 11.65
CA VAL A 331 -1.45 -11.40 11.36
C VAL A 331 -2.39 -10.90 12.45
N SER A 332 -2.06 -9.81 13.13
CA SER A 332 -2.90 -9.28 14.22
C SER A 332 -4.06 -8.45 13.66
N ARG A 333 -3.80 -7.72 12.58
CA ARG A 333 -4.76 -6.80 11.98
C ARG A 333 -4.64 -6.84 10.47
N LEU A 334 -5.78 -7.05 9.81
CA LEU A 334 -5.96 -6.82 8.39
C LEU A 334 -6.64 -5.46 8.20
N THR A 335 -5.94 -4.54 7.58
CA THR A 335 -6.51 -3.28 7.12
C THR A 335 -6.84 -3.43 5.64
N ILE A 336 -8.01 -2.94 5.23
CA ILE A 336 -8.38 -2.88 3.82
C ILE A 336 -8.57 -1.42 3.48
N LEU A 337 -7.93 -0.99 2.41
CA LEU A 337 -8.00 0.37 1.89
C LEU A 337 -8.47 0.29 0.46
N GLY A 338 -9.61 0.89 0.15
CA GLY A 338 -10.20 0.66 -1.16
C GLY A 338 -11.38 1.56 -1.47
N ASN A 339 -11.95 1.32 -2.64
CA ASN A 339 -13.06 2.10 -3.18
C ASN A 339 -14.34 1.30 -3.40
N THR A 340 -14.39 0.11 -2.80
CA THR A 340 -15.54 -0.77 -2.80
C THR A 340 -16.35 -0.56 -1.51
N SER A 341 -17.69 -0.51 -1.58
CA SER A 341 -18.52 -0.45 -0.37
C SER A 341 -18.41 -1.75 0.45
N ASP A 342 -18.62 -1.64 1.76
CA ASP A 342 -18.77 -2.78 2.67
C ASP A 342 -17.52 -3.68 2.73
N LEU A 343 -16.32 -3.10 2.60
CA LEU A 343 -15.04 -3.82 2.64
C LEU A 343 -14.98 -4.76 3.85
N SER A 344 -15.36 -4.24 5.02
CA SER A 344 -15.39 -4.99 6.28
C SER A 344 -16.21 -6.28 6.23
N ALA A 345 -17.34 -6.28 5.52
CA ALA A 345 -18.20 -7.45 5.41
C ALA A 345 -17.65 -8.43 4.37
N LYS A 346 -17.28 -7.92 3.19
CA LYS A 346 -16.73 -8.71 2.08
C LYS A 346 -15.49 -9.50 2.48
N TYR A 347 -14.54 -8.87 3.17
CA TYR A 347 -13.33 -9.57 3.61
C TYR A 347 -13.57 -10.49 4.82
N ARG A 348 -14.59 -10.23 5.66
CA ARG A 348 -14.99 -11.19 6.70
C ARG A 348 -15.60 -12.45 6.09
N ASP A 349 -16.41 -12.31 5.06
CA ASP A 349 -17.00 -13.46 4.37
C ASP A 349 -15.94 -14.27 3.61
N ALA A 350 -15.04 -13.60 2.88
CA ALA A 350 -13.90 -14.25 2.23
C ALA A 350 -12.98 -14.98 3.23
N LEU A 351 -12.73 -14.39 4.41
CA LEU A 351 -11.95 -15.03 5.47
C LEU A 351 -12.63 -16.29 6.02
N ARG A 352 -13.95 -16.25 6.25
CA ARG A 352 -14.72 -17.43 6.71
C ARG A 352 -14.69 -18.56 5.68
N GLN A 353 -14.80 -18.21 4.39
CA GLN A 353 -14.71 -19.18 3.31
C GLN A 353 -13.33 -19.86 3.30
N LEU A 354 -12.25 -19.07 3.29
CA LEU A 354 -10.88 -19.59 3.31
C LEU A 354 -10.63 -20.49 4.54
N GLN A 355 -11.11 -20.10 5.72
CA GLN A 355 -11.01 -20.93 6.92
C GLN A 355 -11.78 -22.25 6.82
N THR A 356 -12.87 -22.29 6.06
CA THR A 356 -13.65 -23.50 5.82
C THR A 356 -12.90 -24.43 4.87
N GLU A 357 -12.37 -23.89 3.77
CA GLU A 357 -11.56 -24.61 2.78
C GLU A 357 -10.31 -25.25 3.43
N ILE A 358 -9.60 -24.51 4.29
CA ILE A 358 -8.45 -25.04 5.04
C ILE A 358 -8.87 -26.22 5.94
N LYS A 359 -10.01 -26.12 6.65
CA LYS A 359 -10.50 -27.20 7.53
C LYS A 359 -10.94 -28.44 6.75
N GLU A 360 -11.51 -28.26 5.56
CA GLU A 360 -11.97 -29.35 4.70
C GLU A 360 -10.80 -30.05 4.00
N GLY A 361 -9.79 -29.31 3.54
CA GLY A 361 -8.56 -29.87 2.98
C GLY A 361 -7.80 -30.76 3.98
N ILE A 362 -7.72 -30.35 5.25
CA ILE A 362 -7.11 -31.14 6.34
C ILE A 362 -7.87 -32.45 6.59
N ARG A 363 -9.20 -32.49 6.36
CA ARG A 363 -10.01 -33.70 6.55
C ARG A 363 -9.86 -34.72 5.42
N GLN A 364 -9.48 -34.29 4.21
CA GLN A 364 -9.27 -35.20 3.08
C GLN A 364 -7.89 -35.86 3.07
N GLU A 365 -6.90 -35.29 3.78
CA GLU A 365 -5.54 -35.84 3.90
C GLU A 365 -5.35 -36.79 5.11
N SER A 366 -6.42 -37.21 5.78
CA SER A 366 -6.32 -38.28 6.78
C SER A 366 -6.07 -39.61 6.07
N PRO A 367 -4.98 -40.35 6.38
CA PRO A 367 -4.65 -41.57 5.66
C PRO A 367 -5.80 -42.57 5.81
N GLN A 368 -6.28 -43.10 4.69
CA GLN A 368 -6.91 -44.41 4.70
C GLN A 368 -5.83 -45.38 5.19
N ASP A 369 -5.90 -45.72 6.48
CA ASP A 369 -5.38 -46.99 7.00
C ASP A 369 -6.16 -48.12 6.30
N ASP A 370 -5.81 -48.40 5.05
CA ASP A 370 -6.18 -49.64 4.38
C ASP A 370 -5.27 -50.74 4.93
N LEU A 371 -5.66 -51.22 6.11
CA LEU A 371 -5.46 -52.59 6.52
C LEU A 371 -5.98 -53.50 5.40
N SER A 372 -5.08 -54.13 4.65
CA SER A 372 -5.37 -55.42 4.04
C SER A 372 -4.19 -56.36 4.23
N ASP A 373 -4.37 -57.25 5.22
CA ASP A 373 -3.84 -58.61 5.22
C ASP A 373 -4.04 -59.24 3.83
N ASP A 374 -2.95 -59.59 3.15
CA ASP A 374 -2.75 -60.94 2.63
C ASP A 374 -1.41 -61.03 1.89
N THR A 375 -0.46 -61.79 2.45
CA THR A 375 0.53 -62.46 1.59
C THR A 375 0.95 -63.77 2.24
N ARG A 376 0.20 -64.83 1.90
CA ARG A 376 0.61 -66.22 2.04
C ARG A 376 1.72 -66.55 1.05
N LEU A 377 2.79 -67.17 1.57
CA LEU A 377 3.54 -68.33 1.05
C LEU A 377 3.71 -68.47 -0.48
N SER A 378 4.96 -68.52 -0.97
CA SER A 378 5.62 -69.80 -1.26
C SER A 378 7.02 -69.68 -1.89
N SER A 379 7.93 -70.52 -1.38
CA SER A 379 9.01 -71.27 -2.07
C SER A 379 10.10 -70.51 -2.84
N PHE A 380 11.35 -70.67 -2.41
CA PHE A 380 12.27 -71.66 -3.00
C PHE A 380 13.58 -71.73 -2.18
N GLU A 381 13.88 -72.93 -1.67
CA GLU A 381 15.22 -73.46 -1.33
C GLU A 381 15.60 -74.47 -2.44
N PRO A 382 16.87 -74.90 -2.62
CA PRO A 382 18.00 -74.81 -1.68
C PRO A 382 19.20 -73.97 -2.15
#